data_AF-A0A1D1VKL7-F1
#
_entry.id   AF-A0A1D1VKL7-F1
#
_cell.length_a   1.000
_cell.length_b   1.000
_cell.length_c   1.000
_cell.angle_alpha   90.00
_cell.angle_beta   90.00
_cell.angle_gamma   90.00
#
_symmetry.space_group_name_H-M   'P 1'
#
loop_
_entity.id
_entity.type
_entity.pdbx_description
1 polymer ?
#
loop_
_entity_poly.entity_id
_entity_poly.type
_entity_poly.pdbx_seq_one_letter_code
_entity_poly.pdbx_strand_id
1 'polypeptide(L)'
;MSLKQRTSTANFHRRLINRTFVTNTRNVTIGADAYRQVNTLFHRFDPPSQKFETGWIYNSPAARIETVNVEVANRWHGRTDPPPALPLCGFYGQLCKDANLGQETSKLLAGVITSICLLAIFVGSVIHRYDRFSCNVQKKVRKES
;
A
#
# COMPACT_ATOMS: atom_id res chain seq x y z
N MET A 1 -11.65 54.00 33.08
CA MET A 1 -11.09 54.22 31.73
C MET A 1 -10.72 52.86 31.16
N SER A 2 -11.58 52.26 30.30
CA SER A 2 -11.43 50.88 29.82
C SER A 2 -11.12 50.89 28.33
N LEU A 3 -9.86 50.63 27.97
CA LEU A 3 -9.46 50.43 26.58
C LEU A 3 -9.65 48.96 26.24
N LYS A 4 -10.84 48.62 25.77
CA LYS A 4 -11.10 47.35 25.07
C LYS A 4 -10.43 47.44 23.69
N GLN A 5 -9.12 47.23 23.66
CA GLN A 5 -8.34 47.24 22.42
C GLN A 5 -8.76 46.03 21.58
N ARG A 6 -9.71 46.26 20.66
CA ARG A 6 -10.17 45.27 19.68
C ARG A 6 -9.04 45.05 18.68
N THR A 7 -8.13 44.13 19.00
CA THR A 7 -7.12 43.70 18.04
C THR A 7 -7.84 43.01 16.88
N SER A 8 -7.57 43.47 15.66
CA SER A 8 -7.95 42.73 14.45
C SER A 8 -7.43 41.30 14.57
N THR A 9 -8.24 40.30 14.22
CA THR A 9 -7.90 38.88 14.29
C THR A 9 -6.56 38.57 13.60
N ALA A 10 -6.26 39.25 12.48
CA ALA A 10 -5.00 39.10 11.76
C ALA A 10 -3.79 39.61 12.58
N ASN A 11 -3.96 40.73 13.30
CA ASN A 11 -2.92 41.28 14.17
C ASN A 11 -2.69 40.43 15.42
N PHE A 12 -3.73 39.80 15.93
CA PHE A 12 -3.63 38.83 17.02
C PHE A 12 -2.90 37.56 16.55
N HIS A 13 -3.30 37.00 15.42
CA HIS A 13 -2.68 35.81 14.83
C HIS A 13 -1.18 35.99 14.59
N ARG A 14 -0.76 37.12 13.99
CA ARG A 14 0.67 37.42 13.75
C ARG A 14 1.52 37.47 15.02
N ARG A 15 0.92 37.76 16.18
CA ARG A 15 1.63 37.77 17.48
C ARG A 15 1.80 36.37 18.08
N LEU A 16 1.05 35.38 17.58
CA LEU A 16 1.07 34.00 18.04
C LEU A 16 2.01 33.09 17.24
N ILE A 17 2.03 33.25 15.92
CA ILE A 17 2.79 32.41 15.00
C ILE A 17 4.30 32.62 15.12
N ASN A 18 5.07 31.55 14.90
CA ASN A 18 6.54 31.54 14.92
C ASN A 18 7.11 32.15 16.21
N ARG A 19 6.55 31.74 17.35
CA ARG A 19 6.88 32.32 18.66
C ARG A 19 6.94 31.26 19.75
N THR A 20 7.90 31.45 20.66
CA THR A 20 8.02 30.67 21.89
C THR A 20 7.45 31.45 23.07
N PHE A 21 6.59 30.76 23.83
CA PHE A 21 5.99 31.25 25.06
C PHE A 21 6.64 30.52 26.24
N VAL A 22 7.24 31.29 27.16
CA VAL A 22 7.79 30.76 28.40
C VAL A 22 6.65 30.55 29.38
N THR A 23 6.56 29.35 29.94
CA THR A 23 5.56 29.00 30.96
C THR A 23 6.25 28.34 32.14
N ASN A 24 5.54 28.24 33.27
CA ASN A 24 6.08 27.66 34.50
C ASN A 24 6.38 26.15 34.38
N THR A 25 5.82 25.46 33.39
CA THR A 25 6.01 24.01 33.20
C THR A 25 6.99 23.70 32.08
N ARG A 26 6.79 24.30 30.91
CA ARG A 26 7.64 24.12 29.72
C ARG A 26 7.42 25.22 28.71
N ASN A 27 8.45 25.51 27.93
CA ASN A 27 8.33 26.42 26.81
C ASN A 27 7.38 25.82 25.75
N VAL A 28 6.54 26.68 25.17
CA VAL A 28 5.58 26.32 24.12
C VAL A 28 5.96 27.09 22.87
N THR A 29 6.41 26.40 21.83
CA THR A 29 6.70 27.01 20.53
C THR A 29 5.54 26.77 19.57
N ILE A 30 5.02 27.84 18.98
CA ILE A 30 4.06 27.78 17.88
C ILE A 30 4.84 28.00 16.58
N GLY A 31 4.74 27.04 15.66
CA GLY A 31 5.39 27.06 14.36
C GLY A 31 4.77 28.08 13.40
N ALA A 32 5.34 28.17 12.19
CA ALA A 32 4.86 29.03 11.12
C ALA A 32 3.49 28.60 10.56
N ASP A 33 3.18 27.31 10.73
CA ASP A 33 1.95 26.62 10.31
C ASP A 33 0.81 26.74 11.34
N ALA A 34 0.99 27.53 12.39
CA ALA A 34 0.06 27.65 13.52
C ALA A 34 -0.09 26.41 14.40
N TYR A 35 0.76 25.39 14.22
CA TYR A 35 0.78 24.24 15.10
C TYR A 35 1.83 24.38 16.19
N ARG A 36 1.55 23.74 17.33
CA ARG A 36 2.54 23.66 18.41
C ARG A 36 3.62 22.67 18.02
N GLN A 37 4.88 23.10 18.07
CA GLN A 37 6.02 22.22 17.93
C GLN A 37 6.20 21.43 19.23
N VAL A 38 6.16 20.11 19.13
CA VAL A 38 6.32 19.19 20.24
C VAL A 38 7.22 18.04 19.84
N ASN A 39 8.07 17.61 20.78
CA ASN A 39 8.85 16.40 20.57
C ASN A 39 7.96 15.17 20.75
N THR A 40 8.12 14.18 19.88
CA THR A 40 7.40 12.90 19.98
C THR A 40 8.32 11.85 20.53
N LEU A 41 7.90 11.19 21.61
CA LEU A 41 8.66 10.11 22.26
C LEU A 41 8.22 8.76 21.69
N PHE A 42 9.18 7.93 21.29
CA PHE A 42 8.93 6.56 20.86
C PHE A 42 9.30 5.60 21.97
N HIS A 43 8.28 5.14 22.68
CA HIS A 43 8.46 4.19 23.76
C HIS A 43 8.47 2.76 23.24
N ARG A 44 9.34 1.93 23.81
CA ARG A 44 9.41 0.49 23.56
C ARG A 44 9.45 -0.24 24.89
N PHE A 45 8.91 -1.45 24.90
CA PHE A 45 8.97 -2.30 26.08
C PHE A 45 10.40 -2.80 26.30
N ASP A 46 10.91 -2.59 27.52
CA ASP A 46 12.21 -3.04 28.00
C ASP A 46 12.01 -4.25 28.93
N PRO A 47 12.31 -5.50 28.49
CA PRO A 47 12.12 -6.67 29.34
C PRO A 47 12.95 -6.68 30.63
N PRO A 48 14.20 -6.18 30.69
CA PRO A 48 14.95 -6.08 31.94
C PRO A 48 14.25 -5.21 33.00
N SER A 49 13.77 -4.02 32.63
CA SER A 49 13.11 -3.10 33.55
C SER A 49 11.60 -3.36 33.71
N GLN A 50 11.02 -4.21 32.85
CA GLN A 50 9.59 -4.51 32.75
C GLN A 50 8.72 -3.25 32.52
N LYS A 51 9.27 -2.25 31.83
CA LYS A 51 8.61 -0.95 31.61
C LYS A 51 8.75 -0.49 30.17
N PHE A 52 7.93 0.49 29.80
CA PHE A 52 8.09 1.21 28.55
C PHE A 52 9.12 2.32 28.72
N GLU A 53 10.18 2.26 27.93
CA GLU A 53 11.28 3.23 27.94
C GLU A 53 11.40 3.92 26.59
N THR A 54 11.88 5.17 26.59
CA THR A 54 12.06 5.94 25.37
C THR A 54 13.30 5.46 24.62
N GLY A 55 13.13 4.87 23.44
CA GLY A 55 14.23 4.53 22.55
C GLY A 55 14.66 5.72 21.68
N TRP A 56 13.67 6.42 21.12
CA TRP A 56 13.90 7.58 20.24
C TRP A 56 13.03 8.77 20.60
N ILE A 57 13.49 9.94 20.15
CA ILE A 57 12.74 11.19 20.18
C ILE A 57 12.75 11.79 18.79
N TYR A 58 11.57 12.14 18.27
CA TYR A 58 11.50 13.06 17.14
C TYR A 58 11.55 14.50 17.67
N ASN A 59 12.65 15.19 17.36
CA ASN A 59 12.86 16.60 17.64
C ASN A 59 12.14 17.41 16.55
N SER A 60 10.95 17.92 16.88
CA SER A 60 10.11 18.64 15.91
C SER A 60 10.76 19.92 15.37
N PRO A 61 11.39 20.77 16.20
CA PRO A 61 12.11 21.94 15.70
C PRO A 61 13.25 21.61 14.73
N ALA A 62 13.99 20.52 14.99
CA ALA A 62 15.10 20.09 14.13
C ALA A 62 14.68 19.11 13.01
N ALA A 63 13.40 18.74 12.95
CA ALA A 63 12.83 17.77 12.02
C ALA A 63 13.63 16.46 11.89
N ARG A 64 14.14 15.93 13.01
CA ARG A 64 15.00 14.73 13.01
C ARG A 64 14.69 13.79 14.17
N ILE A 65 14.98 12.51 13.96
CA ILE A 65 14.91 11.49 15.00
C ILE A 65 16.27 11.37 15.67
N GLU A 66 16.26 11.39 16.99
CA GLU A 66 17.44 11.25 17.85
C GLU A 66 17.28 9.98 18.69
N THR A 67 18.34 9.19 18.80
CA THR A 67 18.37 7.99 19.66
C THR A 67 18.72 8.40 21.08
N VAL A 68 17.87 8.04 22.03
CA VAL A 68 18.06 8.33 23.47
C VAL A 68 18.66 7.13 24.18
N ASN A 69 18.15 5.93 23.90
CA ASN A 69 18.66 4.69 24.46
C ASN A 69 18.82 3.68 23.31
N VAL A 70 20.07 3.38 22.93
CA VAL A 70 20.39 2.50 21.81
C VAL A 70 19.94 1.06 22.03
N GLU A 71 20.02 0.57 23.26
CA GLU A 71 19.63 -0.80 23.59
C GLU A 71 18.13 -0.96 23.46
N VAL A 72 17.35 -0.02 23.99
CA VAL A 72 15.89 -0.01 23.84
C VAL A 72 15.50 0.22 22.38
N ALA A 73 16.12 1.20 21.72
CA ALA A 73 15.88 1.54 20.31
C ALA A 73 16.12 0.36 19.37
N ASN A 74 17.21 -0.38 19.52
CA ASN A 74 17.59 -1.41 18.54
C ASN A 74 17.19 -2.83 18.95
N ARG A 75 16.50 -3.02 20.09
CA ARG A 75 16.11 -4.35 20.53
C ARG A 75 14.96 -4.91 19.71
N TRP A 76 15.23 -5.85 18.82
CA TRP A 76 14.21 -6.57 18.08
C TRP A 76 14.15 -8.02 18.56
N HIS A 77 12.95 -8.58 18.65
CA HIS A 77 12.79 -9.93 19.19
C HIS A 77 13.48 -10.95 18.26
N GLY A 78 14.57 -11.56 18.75
CA GLY A 78 15.38 -12.52 18.00
C GLY A 78 16.16 -11.93 16.82
N ARG A 79 16.35 -10.61 16.75
CA ARG A 79 16.99 -9.93 15.60
C ARG A 79 17.82 -8.72 16.05
N THR A 80 18.82 -8.37 15.25
CA THR A 80 19.62 -7.14 15.40
C THR A 80 18.96 -5.92 14.76
N ASP A 81 18.06 -6.14 13.81
CA ASP A 81 17.49 -5.13 12.93
C ASP A 81 15.95 -5.23 12.86
N PRO A 82 15.26 -4.12 12.52
CA PRO A 82 13.80 -4.11 12.38
C PRO A 82 13.30 -5.20 11.44
N PRO A 83 12.09 -5.75 11.68
CA PRO A 83 11.46 -6.63 10.72
C PRO A 83 11.24 -5.87 9.40
N PRO A 84 11.32 -6.57 8.26
CA PRO A 84 11.04 -5.94 6.98
C PRO A 84 9.59 -5.44 6.92
N ALA A 85 9.38 -4.28 6.29
CA ALA A 85 8.03 -3.70 6.12
C ALA A 85 7.12 -4.56 5.23
N LEU A 86 7.72 -5.36 4.34
CA LEU A 86 7.05 -6.30 3.46
C LEU A 86 7.41 -7.74 3.87
N PRO A 87 6.43 -8.64 4.05
CA PRO A 87 6.72 -10.07 4.20
C PRO A 87 7.50 -10.61 3.00
N LEU A 88 8.34 -11.62 3.22
CA LEU A 88 9.19 -12.21 2.16
C LEU A 88 8.40 -12.69 0.94
N CYS A 89 7.20 -13.26 1.15
CA CYS A 89 6.32 -13.71 0.07
C CYS A 89 5.30 -12.64 -0.40
N GLY A 90 5.42 -11.40 0.07
CA GLY A 90 4.35 -10.40 -0.06
C GLY A 90 3.17 -10.71 0.86
N PHE A 91 2.26 -9.76 1.01
CA PHE A 91 1.10 -9.91 1.91
C PHE A 91 0.15 -11.05 1.53
N TYR A 92 0.11 -11.44 0.25
CA TYR A 92 -0.79 -12.46 -0.30
C TYR A 92 -0.06 -13.67 -0.86
N GLY A 93 1.25 -13.82 -0.58
CA GLY A 93 2.04 -14.92 -1.13
C GLY A 93 2.49 -14.72 -2.59
N GLN A 94 2.13 -13.60 -3.22
CA GLN A 94 2.33 -13.35 -4.66
C GLN A 94 3.80 -13.33 -5.12
N LEU A 95 4.74 -13.07 -4.20
CA LEU A 95 6.17 -13.07 -4.50
C LEU A 95 6.78 -14.48 -4.40
N CYS A 96 6.05 -15.44 -3.84
CA CYS A 96 6.48 -16.83 -3.73
C CYS A 96 5.96 -17.63 -4.95
N LYS A 97 6.83 -18.50 -5.49
CA LYS A 97 6.57 -19.24 -6.73
C LYS A 97 5.24 -19.99 -6.70
N ASP A 98 4.86 -20.53 -5.55
CA ASP A 98 3.69 -21.41 -5.40
C ASP A 98 2.35 -20.68 -5.59
N ALA A 99 2.27 -19.38 -5.28
CA ALA A 99 1.04 -18.60 -5.51
C ALA A 99 0.76 -18.38 -7.01
N ASN A 100 1.82 -18.35 -7.83
CA ASN A 100 1.70 -18.12 -9.27
C ASN A 100 1.54 -19.42 -10.07
N LEU A 101 1.88 -20.60 -9.51
CA LEU A 101 1.69 -21.87 -10.22
C LEU A 101 0.22 -22.10 -10.58
N GLY A 102 -0.72 -21.89 -9.65
CA GLY A 102 -2.16 -22.06 -9.92
C GLY A 102 -2.71 -21.04 -10.92
N GLN A 103 -2.20 -19.80 -10.88
CA GLN A 103 -2.66 -18.74 -11.77
C GLN A 103 -2.08 -18.86 -13.19
N GLU A 104 -0.83 -19.27 -13.33
CA GLU A 104 -0.20 -19.47 -14.64
C GLU A 104 -0.68 -20.77 -15.31
N THR A 105 -0.89 -21.84 -14.54
CA THR A 105 -1.44 -23.10 -15.09
C THR A 105 -2.89 -22.94 -15.55
N SER A 106 -3.72 -22.19 -14.83
CA SER A 106 -5.10 -21.93 -15.24
C SER A 106 -5.20 -21.08 -16.51
N LYS A 107 -4.32 -20.09 -16.70
CA LYS A 107 -4.23 -19.32 -17.95
C LYS A 107 -3.81 -20.18 -19.13
N LEU A 108 -2.79 -21.02 -18.96
CA LEU A 108 -2.32 -21.93 -20.02
C LEU A 108 -3.41 -22.94 -20.40
N LEU A 109 -4.08 -23.54 -19.41
CA LEU A 109 -5.15 -24.51 -19.63
C LEU A 109 -6.33 -23.87 -20.38
N ALA A 110 -6.73 -22.65 -20.00
CA ALA A 110 -7.80 -21.91 -20.70
C ALA A 110 -7.43 -21.61 -22.16
N GLY A 111 -6.18 -21.24 -22.44
CA GLY A 111 -5.66 -21.04 -23.78
C GLY A 111 -5.73 -22.31 -24.64
N VAL A 112 -5.29 -23.45 -24.10
CA VAL A 112 -5.33 -24.74 -24.80
C VAL A 112 -6.77 -25.16 -25.11
N ILE A 113 -7.67 -25.10 -24.13
CA ILE A 113 -9.09 -25.45 -24.33
C ILE A 113 -9.72 -24.58 -25.41
N THR A 114 -9.47 -23.27 -25.38
CA THR A 114 -10.01 -22.32 -26.37
C THR A 114 -9.52 -22.66 -27.79
N SER A 115 -8.24 -23.02 -27.94
CA SER A 115 -7.68 -23.39 -29.25
C SER A 115 -8.32 -24.65 -29.83
N ILE A 116 -8.56 -25.67 -28.99
CA ILE A 116 -9.20 -26.93 -29.40
C ILE A 116 -10.65 -26.67 -29.83
N CYS A 117 -11.40 -25.88 -29.06
CA CYS A 117 -12.77 -25.51 -29.41
C CYS A 117 -12.86 -24.77 -30.75
N LEU A 118 -11.96 -23.82 -31.00
CA LEU A 118 -11.93 -23.07 -32.27
C LEU A 118 -11.60 -23.97 -33.46
N LEU A 119 -10.64 -24.90 -33.30
CA LEU A 119 -10.32 -25.87 -34.35
C LEU A 119 -11.50 -26.81 -34.64
N ALA A 120 -12.19 -27.29 -33.60
CA ALA A 120 -13.36 -28.15 -33.77
C ALA A 120 -14.50 -27.43 -34.50
N ILE A 121 -14.77 -26.15 -34.17
CA ILE A 121 -15.76 -25.33 -34.87
C ILE A 121 -15.35 -25.12 -36.33
N PHE A 122 -14.07 -24.83 -36.58
CA PHE A 122 -13.56 -24.65 -37.94
C PHE A 122 -13.73 -25.90 -38.79
N VAL A 123 -13.24 -27.05 -38.31
CA VAL A 123 -13.36 -28.34 -39.02
C VAL A 123 -14.83 -28.72 -39.21
N GLY A 124 -15.66 -28.59 -38.18
CA GLY A 124 -17.10 -28.84 -38.26
C GLY A 124 -17.78 -27.96 -39.30
N SER A 125 -17.39 -26.69 -39.40
CA SER A 125 -17.92 -25.77 -40.42
C SER A 125 -17.53 -26.17 -41.84
N VAL A 126 -16.30 -26.63 -42.05
CA VAL A 126 -15.80 -27.10 -43.35
C VAL A 126 -16.54 -28.37 -43.79
N ILE A 127 -16.67 -29.36 -42.89
CA ILE A 127 -17.41 -30.60 -43.15
C ILE A 127 -18.88 -30.28 -43.47
N HIS A 128 -19.54 -29.46 -42.65
CA HIS A 128 -20.93 -29.07 -42.88
C HIS A 128 -21.12 -28.38 -44.24
N ARG A 129 -20.18 -27.52 -44.66
CA ARG A 129 -20.24 -26.89 -46.00
C ARG A 129 -20.03 -27.91 -47.11
N TYR A 130 -19.11 -28.84 -46.94
CA TYR A 130 -18.83 -29.90 -47.91
C TYR A 130 -20.05 -30.82 -48.12
N ASP A 131 -20.70 -31.26 -47.03
CA ASP A 131 -21.89 -32.11 -47.10
C ASP A 131 -23.06 -31.39 -47.73
N ARG A 132 -23.26 -30.10 -47.39
CA ARG A 132 -24.29 -29.27 -48.02
C ARG A 132 -24.05 -29.10 -49.51
N PHE A 133 -22.80 -28.90 -49.93
CA PHE A 133 -22.45 -28.78 -51.34
C PHE A 133 -22.72 -30.10 -52.08
N SER A 134 -22.26 -31.23 -51.52
CA SER A 134 -22.48 -32.57 -52.08
C SER A 134 -23.97 -32.92 -52.23
N CYS A 135 -24.78 -32.59 -51.22
CA CYS A 135 -26.24 -32.75 -51.27
C CYS A 135 -26.90 -31.89 -52.37
N ASN A 136 -26.46 -30.65 -52.54
CA ASN A 136 -27.03 -29.75 -53.55
C ASN A 136 -26.71 -30.21 -54.97
N VAL A 137 -25.49 -30.73 -55.20
CA VAL A 137 -25.09 -31.28 -56.50
C VAL A 137 -25.94 -32.50 -56.85
N GLN A 138 -26.12 -33.45 -55.93
CA GLN A 138 -26.96 -34.64 -56.13
C GLN A 138 -28.43 -34.29 -56.43
N LYS A 139 -28.99 -33.28 -55.76
CA LYS A 139 -30.36 -32.81 -56.04
C LYS A 139 -30.49 -32.16 -57.42
N LYS A 140 -29.44 -31.52 -57.93
CA LYS A 140 -29.46 -30.92 -59.27
C LYS A 140 -29.42 -31.99 -60.37
N VAL A 141 -28.54 -32.99 -60.25
CA VAL A 141 -28.46 -34.12 -61.19
C VAL A 141 -29.78 -34.88 -61.29
N ARG A 142 -30.47 -35.13 -60.17
CA ARG A 142 -31.76 -35.85 -60.15
C ARG A 142 -32.92 -35.05 -60.79
N LYS A 143 -32.85 -33.72 -60.85
CA LYS A 143 -33.90 -32.90 -61.49
C LYS A 143 -33.74 -32.78 -63.00
N GLU A 144 -32.57 -33.12 -63.53
CA GLU A 144 -32.24 -33.03 -64.96
C GLU A 144 -32.31 -34.40 -65.68
N SER A 145 -32.69 -35.49 -64.98
CA SER A 145 -33.02 -36.81 -65.56
C SER A 145 -34.51 -37.09 -65.49
#